data_AF-X0TK96-F1
#
_entry.id   AF-X0TK96-F1
#
_cell.length_a   1.000
_cell.length_b   1.000
_cell.length_c   1.000
_cell.angle_alpha   90.00
_cell.angle_beta   90.00
_cell.angle_gamma   90.00
#
_symmetry.space_group_name_H-M   'P 1'
#
loop_
_entity.id
_entity.type
_entity.pdbx_description
1 polymer ?
#
loop_
_entity_poly.entity_id
_entity_poly.type
_entity_poly.pdbx_seq_one_letter_code
_entity_poly.pdbx_strand_id
1 'polypeptide(L)'
;RKGHFLTEGGLEYLNKIKKVIPIIKEGKSSILKDIIIETERLYTYFCLIKNAVHKISNGVSQRDAAIKISGSGATCLVFNGEDLIFPSKSHLEPIDNDMVVNNALHTYFESELSKENIKLEKNDVIAIGSGDNPQKARLATLNAALTLI
;
A
#
# COMPACT_ATOMS: atom_id res chain seq x y z
N ARG A 1 26.53 8.99 -22.21
CA ARG A 1 25.25 9.44 -21.60
C ARG A 1 25.57 9.98 -20.22
N LYS A 2 25.35 11.27 -19.94
CA LYS A 2 25.40 11.81 -18.58
C LYS A 2 24.00 11.62 -17.98
N GLY A 3 23.84 10.63 -17.13
CA GLY A 3 22.59 10.40 -16.40
C GLY A 3 22.53 11.25 -15.14
N HIS A 4 21.36 11.31 -14.51
CA HIS A 4 21.23 11.79 -13.14
C HIS A 4 21.62 10.67 -12.18
N PHE A 5 22.48 10.98 -11.21
CA PHE A 5 22.86 10.09 -10.12
C PHE A 5 22.56 10.77 -8.79
N LEU A 6 22.25 9.95 -7.78
CA LEU A 6 22.03 10.46 -6.42
C LEU A 6 23.36 10.90 -5.83
N THR A 7 23.34 12.03 -5.14
CA THR A 7 24.44 12.42 -4.24
C THR A 7 24.47 11.49 -3.04
N GLU A 8 25.53 11.55 -2.25
CA GLU A 8 25.64 10.80 -0.99
C GLU A 8 24.43 11.06 -0.07
N GLY A 9 24.08 12.33 0.14
CA GLY A 9 22.87 12.69 0.90
C GLY A 9 21.57 12.19 0.26
N GLY A 10 21.50 12.12 -1.08
CA GLY A 10 20.36 11.52 -1.79
C GLY A 10 20.25 10.01 -1.58
N LEU A 11 21.38 9.30 -1.56
CA LEU A 11 21.47 7.87 -1.25
C LEU A 11 21.06 7.60 0.21
N GLU A 12 21.53 8.41 1.15
CA GLU A 12 21.12 8.30 2.55
C GLU A 12 19.61 8.50 2.74
N TYR A 13 19.04 9.52 2.08
CA TYR A 13 17.61 9.76 2.12
C TYR A 13 16.83 8.61 1.50
N LEU A 14 17.25 8.10 0.34
CA LEU A 14 16.63 6.94 -0.30
C LEU A 14 16.68 5.71 0.60
N ASN A 15 17.80 5.48 1.29
CA ASN A 15 17.94 4.36 2.22
C ASN A 15 16.98 4.47 3.42
N LYS A 16 16.71 5.69 3.90
CA LYS A 16 15.69 5.93 4.94
C LYS A 16 14.29 5.57 4.42
N ILE A 17 13.94 6.03 3.21
CA ILE A 17 12.64 5.71 2.60
C ILE A 17 12.49 4.20 2.37
N LYS A 18 13.54 3.51 1.88
CA LYS A 18 13.51 2.05 1.67
C LYS A 18 13.36 1.24 2.95
N LYS A 19 13.75 1.78 4.11
CA LYS A 19 13.47 1.12 5.40
C LYS A 19 11.99 1.18 5.77
N VAL A 20 11.31 2.26 5.38
CA VAL A 20 9.88 2.47 5.65
C VAL A 20 9.00 1.81 4.60
N ILE A 21 9.35 1.94 3.32
CA ILE A 21 8.72 1.28 2.17
C ILE A 21 9.72 0.30 1.56
N PRO A 22 9.82 -0.93 2.08
CA PRO A 22 10.81 -1.91 1.60
C PRO A 22 10.46 -2.47 0.21
N ILE A 23 9.20 -2.39 -0.22
CA ILE A 23 8.73 -3.01 -1.44
C ILE A 23 7.64 -2.18 -2.11
N ILE A 24 7.69 -2.13 -3.44
CA ILE A 24 6.57 -1.75 -4.30
C ILE A 24 6.53 -2.69 -5.50
N LYS A 25 5.37 -3.29 -5.76
CA LYS A 25 5.18 -4.28 -6.82
C LYS A 25 3.85 -4.11 -7.52
N GLU A 26 3.80 -4.61 -8.74
CA GLU A 26 2.55 -4.77 -9.46
C GLU A 26 1.64 -5.77 -8.75
N GLY A 27 0.39 -5.39 -8.57
CA GLY A 27 -0.66 -6.19 -7.97
C GLY A 27 -1.37 -7.07 -9.01
N LYS A 28 -1.80 -8.26 -8.61
CA LYS A 28 -2.64 -9.09 -9.46
C LYS A 28 -4.09 -8.59 -9.42
N SER A 29 -4.51 -7.88 -10.46
CA SER A 29 -5.85 -7.28 -10.54
C SER A 29 -6.98 -8.29 -10.31
N SER A 30 -6.83 -9.56 -10.72
CA SER A 30 -7.85 -10.60 -10.49
C SER A 30 -8.10 -10.93 -9.02
N ILE A 31 -7.10 -10.71 -8.14
CA ILE A 31 -7.19 -10.95 -6.70
C ILE A 31 -7.62 -9.67 -5.98
N LEU A 32 -7.10 -8.52 -6.43
CA LEU A 32 -7.36 -7.22 -5.79
C LEU A 32 -8.71 -6.59 -6.16
N LYS A 33 -9.45 -7.18 -7.10
CA LYS A 33 -10.75 -6.69 -7.57
C LYS A 33 -11.79 -6.53 -6.47
N ASP A 34 -11.71 -7.33 -5.41
CA ASP A 34 -12.71 -7.34 -4.34
C ASP A 34 -12.51 -6.18 -3.34
N ILE A 35 -11.37 -5.48 -3.40
CA ILE A 35 -11.00 -4.41 -2.46
C ILE A 35 -10.70 -3.07 -3.15
N ILE A 36 -10.86 -2.99 -4.48
CA ILE A 36 -10.67 -1.78 -5.27
C ILE A 36 -12.00 -1.46 -5.97
N ILE A 37 -12.45 -0.22 -5.78
CA ILE A 37 -13.63 0.33 -6.46
C ILE A 37 -13.15 0.75 -7.86
N GLU A 38 -13.69 0.14 -8.92
CA GLU A 38 -13.25 0.14 -10.32
C GLU A 38 -12.17 -0.90 -10.67
N THR A 39 -12.62 -1.95 -11.36
CA THR A 39 -11.81 -3.13 -11.71
C THR A 39 -11.66 -3.33 -13.21
N GLU A 40 -12.48 -2.65 -14.02
CA GLU A 40 -12.38 -2.77 -15.47
C GLU A 40 -11.25 -1.88 -16.00
N ARG A 41 -10.16 -2.53 -16.45
CA ARG A 41 -9.01 -1.94 -17.15
C ARG A 41 -8.03 -1.11 -16.33
N LEU A 42 -8.00 -1.27 -15.01
CA LEU A 42 -7.02 -0.59 -14.17
C LEU A 42 -5.83 -1.49 -13.82
N TYR A 43 -4.63 -0.92 -13.93
CA TYR A 43 -3.41 -1.46 -13.37
C TYR A 43 -3.40 -1.21 -11.87
N THR A 44 -2.82 -2.14 -11.12
CA THR A 44 -2.74 -2.04 -9.66
C THR A 44 -1.31 -2.22 -9.21
N TYR A 45 -0.91 -1.44 -8.21
CA TYR A 45 0.37 -1.59 -7.55
C TYR A 45 0.14 -1.58 -6.05
N PHE A 46 0.92 -2.37 -5.31
CA PHE A 46 0.90 -2.34 -3.86
C PHE A 46 2.29 -2.06 -3.31
N CYS A 47 2.33 -1.51 -2.09
CA CYS A 47 3.54 -1.37 -1.32
C CYS A 47 3.27 -1.65 0.16
N LEU A 48 4.30 -2.08 0.87
CA LEU A 48 4.28 -2.22 2.31
C LEU A 48 4.84 -0.94 2.93
N ILE A 49 4.19 -0.43 3.97
CA ILE A 49 4.67 0.68 4.79
C ILE A 49 4.81 0.17 6.22
N LYS A 50 6.04 0.17 6.74
CA LYS A 50 6.36 -0.39 8.06
C LYS A 50 5.84 0.52 9.19
N ASN A 51 5.16 -0.07 10.17
CA ASN A 51 4.70 0.59 11.40
C ASN A 51 3.94 1.93 11.16
N ALA A 52 3.04 1.96 10.19
CA ALA A 52 2.39 3.19 9.72
C ALA A 52 0.94 3.39 10.19
N VAL A 53 0.38 2.45 10.95
CA VAL A 53 -1.04 2.49 11.38
C VAL A 53 -1.43 3.79 12.10
N HIS A 54 -0.51 4.38 12.86
CA HIS A 54 -0.78 5.59 13.65
C HIS A 54 -1.05 6.85 12.79
N LYS A 55 -0.73 6.80 11.50
CA LYS A 55 -0.98 7.88 10.53
C LYS A 55 -2.20 7.62 9.65
N ILE A 56 -2.77 6.41 9.72
CA ILE A 56 -3.97 6.09 8.97
C ILE A 56 -5.19 6.20 9.88
N SER A 57 -6.12 7.07 9.49
CA SER A 57 -7.45 7.12 10.11
C SER A 57 -8.33 6.07 9.45
N ASN A 58 -9.02 6.43 8.37
CA ASN A 58 -9.95 5.56 7.64
C ASN A 58 -9.52 5.32 6.18
N GLY A 59 -8.28 5.65 5.82
CA GLY A 59 -7.76 5.48 4.45
C GLY A 59 -8.26 6.49 3.41
N VAL A 60 -9.17 7.41 3.77
CA VAL A 60 -9.72 8.41 2.82
C VAL A 60 -8.65 9.38 2.34
N SER A 61 -7.78 9.86 3.25
CA SER A 61 -6.67 10.75 2.90
C SER A 61 -5.72 10.13 1.88
N GLN A 62 -5.46 8.82 1.98
CA GLN A 62 -4.60 8.08 1.06
C GLN A 62 -5.23 7.94 -0.31
N ARG A 63 -6.54 7.64 -0.36
CA ARG A 63 -7.32 7.62 -1.61
C ARG A 63 -7.29 8.97 -2.30
N ASP A 64 -7.56 10.05 -1.57
CA ASP A 64 -7.60 11.41 -2.12
C ASP A 64 -6.21 11.85 -2.61
N ALA A 65 -5.13 11.46 -1.92
CA ALA A 65 -3.75 11.69 -2.36
C ALA A 65 -3.42 10.94 -3.66
N ALA A 66 -3.91 9.71 -3.82
CA ALA A 66 -3.78 8.94 -5.05
C ALA A 66 -4.54 9.58 -6.23
N ILE A 67 -5.77 10.06 -5.99
CA ILE A 67 -6.57 10.75 -7.03
C ILE A 67 -5.91 12.05 -7.48
N LYS A 68 -5.31 12.81 -6.56
CA LYS A 68 -4.63 14.08 -6.87
C LYS A 68 -3.52 13.97 -7.92
N ILE A 69 -2.91 12.79 -8.08
CA ILE A 69 -1.89 12.56 -9.12
C ILE A 69 -2.42 11.89 -10.39
N SER A 70 -3.74 11.98 -10.60
CA SER A 70 -4.46 11.33 -11.70
C SER A 70 -4.50 9.80 -11.60
N GLY A 71 -4.38 9.24 -10.40
CA GLY A 71 -4.70 7.85 -10.11
C GLY A 71 -6.21 7.67 -10.03
N SER A 72 -6.68 6.43 -10.19
CA SER A 72 -8.11 6.13 -10.05
C SER A 72 -8.53 6.04 -8.58
N GLY A 73 -7.61 5.63 -7.71
CA GLY A 73 -7.83 5.59 -6.28
C GLY A 73 -6.70 4.89 -5.52
N ALA A 74 -6.88 4.76 -4.21
CA ALA A 74 -6.09 3.87 -3.39
C ALA A 74 -6.92 3.28 -2.26
N THR A 75 -6.61 2.03 -1.91
CA THR A 75 -7.12 1.31 -0.75
C THR A 75 -5.94 1.02 0.17
N CYS A 76 -6.15 1.13 1.48
CA CYS A 76 -5.15 0.76 2.47
C CYS A 76 -5.69 -0.33 3.37
N LEU A 77 -4.83 -1.28 3.72
CA LEU A 77 -5.11 -2.37 4.65
C LEU A 77 -4.10 -2.30 5.79
N VAL A 78 -4.54 -2.58 7.01
CA VAL A 78 -3.70 -2.61 8.21
C VAL A 78 -3.52 -4.05 8.64
N PHE A 79 -2.31 -4.46 9.01
CA PHE A 79 -2.09 -5.74 9.67
C PHE A 79 -2.16 -5.57 11.19
N ASN A 80 -3.12 -6.22 11.83
CA ASN A 80 -3.33 -6.13 13.27
C ASN A 80 -2.43 -7.08 14.10
N GLY A 81 -1.68 -7.96 13.42
CA GLY A 81 -0.85 -9.02 13.99
C GLY A 81 -1.33 -10.44 13.63
N GLU A 82 -2.58 -10.57 13.19
CA GLU A 82 -3.22 -11.83 12.81
C GLU A 82 -3.84 -11.74 11.42
N ASP A 83 -4.59 -10.66 11.14
CA ASP A 83 -5.33 -10.46 9.91
C ASP A 83 -5.03 -9.10 9.27
N LEU A 84 -5.29 -9.03 7.96
CA LEU A 84 -5.40 -7.76 7.23
C LEU A 84 -6.83 -7.23 7.39
N ILE A 85 -6.94 -5.98 7.82
CA ILE A 85 -8.21 -5.30 8.04
C ILE A 85 -8.29 -3.97 7.30
N PHE A 86 -9.49 -3.54 6.97
CA PHE A 86 -9.72 -2.16 6.55
C PHE A 86 -9.53 -1.20 7.73
N PRO A 87 -8.98 0.01 7.52
CA PRO A 87 -8.83 1.00 8.58
C PRO A 87 -10.20 1.58 9.00
N SER A 88 -10.54 1.53 10.29
CA SER A 88 -11.70 2.21 10.88
C SER A 88 -11.35 3.59 11.44
N LYS A 89 -12.37 4.44 11.65
CA LYS A 89 -12.19 5.76 12.28
C LYS A 89 -11.63 5.70 13.71
N SER A 90 -11.69 4.54 14.37
CA SER A 90 -11.23 4.35 15.74
C SER A 90 -10.46 3.05 15.87
N HIS A 91 -9.17 3.13 16.22
CA HIS A 91 -8.36 1.96 16.59
C HIS A 91 -8.87 1.23 17.86
N LEU A 92 -9.89 1.78 18.53
CA LEU A 92 -10.52 1.26 19.74
C LEU A 92 -11.89 0.60 19.46
N GLU A 93 -12.39 0.66 18.23
CA GLU A 93 -13.61 -0.06 17.88
C GLU A 93 -13.35 -1.57 17.79
N PRO A 94 -14.27 -2.42 18.26
CA PRO A 94 -14.19 -3.85 18.05
C PRO A 94 -14.02 -4.14 16.56
N ILE A 95 -13.08 -5.02 16.21
CA ILE A 95 -12.91 -5.47 14.84
C ILE A 95 -14.18 -6.23 14.47
N ASP A 96 -14.97 -5.66 13.55
CA ASP A 96 -16.08 -6.37 12.94
C ASP A 96 -15.53 -7.36 11.91
N ASN A 97 -16.18 -8.52 11.76
CA ASN A 97 -15.79 -9.52 10.76
C ASN A 97 -15.84 -8.94 9.33
N ASP A 98 -16.71 -7.97 9.09
CA ASP A 98 -16.82 -7.28 7.79
C ASP A 98 -15.60 -6.39 7.48
N MET A 99 -14.76 -6.09 8.48
CA MET A 99 -13.51 -5.36 8.28
C MET A 99 -12.34 -6.26 7.91
N VAL A 100 -12.46 -7.57 8.15
CA VAL A 100 -11.41 -8.55 7.88
C VAL A 100 -11.42 -8.89 6.39
N VAL A 101 -10.24 -8.78 5.79
CA VAL A 101 -10.07 -9.09 4.38
C VAL A 101 -10.04 -10.61 4.20
N ASN A 102 -10.63 -11.11 3.11
CA ASN A 102 -10.63 -12.55 2.78
C ASN A 102 -9.22 -13.17 2.84
N ASN A 103 -9.12 -14.38 3.42
CA ASN A 103 -7.92 -15.22 3.48
C ASN A 103 -7.13 -15.32 2.17
N ALA A 104 -7.78 -15.27 1.01
CA ALA A 104 -7.10 -15.31 -0.28
C ALA A 104 -6.16 -14.10 -0.50
N LEU A 105 -6.60 -12.90 -0.06
CA LEU A 105 -5.80 -11.68 -0.12
C LEU A 105 -4.68 -11.69 0.93
N HIS A 106 -4.97 -12.20 2.12
CA HIS A 106 -3.96 -12.41 3.16
C HIS A 106 -2.81 -13.29 2.65
N THR A 107 -3.15 -14.49 2.17
CA THR A 107 -2.19 -15.44 1.61
C THR A 107 -1.42 -14.85 0.43
N TYR A 108 -2.09 -14.06 -0.43
CA TYR A 108 -1.45 -13.39 -1.56
C TYR A 108 -0.36 -12.42 -1.10
N PHE A 109 -0.65 -11.50 -0.17
CA PHE A 109 0.33 -10.54 0.31
C PHE A 109 1.46 -11.22 1.07
N GLU A 110 1.16 -12.18 1.95
CA GLU A 110 2.19 -12.96 2.64
C GLU A 110 3.14 -13.67 1.67
N SER A 111 2.60 -14.28 0.60
CA SER A 111 3.41 -14.94 -0.43
C SER A 111 4.30 -13.95 -1.19
N GLU A 112 3.76 -12.79 -1.59
CA GLU A 112 4.53 -11.79 -2.32
C GLU A 112 5.63 -11.13 -1.47
N LEU A 113 5.37 -10.92 -0.18
CA LEU A 113 6.35 -10.39 0.78
C LEU A 113 7.44 -11.42 1.11
N SER A 114 7.05 -12.68 1.29
CA SER A 114 7.99 -13.79 1.57
C SER A 114 9.00 -13.99 0.45
N LYS A 115 8.61 -13.80 -0.82
CA LYS A 115 9.53 -13.85 -1.98
C LYS A 115 10.65 -12.80 -1.90
N GLU A 116 10.40 -11.68 -1.21
CA GLU A 116 11.39 -10.62 -0.98
C GLU A 116 12.07 -10.73 0.39
N ASN A 117 11.86 -11.83 1.13
CA ASN A 117 12.32 -12.02 2.51
C ASN A 117 11.80 -10.94 3.48
N ILE A 118 10.60 -10.40 3.21
CA ILE A 118 9.93 -9.42 4.06
C ILE A 118 8.84 -10.12 4.86
N LYS A 119 8.77 -9.83 6.15
CA LYS A 119 7.68 -10.28 7.03
C LYS A 119 6.72 -9.14 7.28
N LEU A 120 5.44 -9.47 7.22
CA LEU A 120 4.37 -8.58 7.66
C LEU A 120 4.36 -8.57 9.19
N GLU A 121 4.37 -7.38 9.78
CA GLU A 121 4.40 -7.19 11.22
C GLU A 121 3.23 -6.32 11.66
N LYS A 122 2.80 -6.50 12.91
CA LYS A 122 1.71 -5.71 13.49
C LYS A 122 1.98 -4.22 13.28
N ASN A 123 0.93 -3.48 12.91
CA ASN A 123 0.93 -2.05 12.58
C ASN A 123 1.50 -1.68 11.20
N ASP A 124 1.91 -2.67 10.40
CA ASP A 124 2.23 -2.44 9.00
C ASP A 124 0.96 -2.10 8.21
N VAL A 125 1.15 -1.31 7.16
CA VAL A 125 0.08 -0.90 6.24
C VAL A 125 0.43 -1.35 4.83
N ILE A 126 -0.52 -1.96 4.13
CA ILE A 126 -0.43 -2.25 2.71
C ILE A 126 -1.25 -1.20 1.97
N ALA A 127 -0.60 -0.34 1.19
CA ALA A 127 -1.28 0.60 0.31
C ALA A 127 -1.36 0.02 -1.10
N ILE A 128 -2.53 0.08 -1.70
CA ILE A 128 -2.85 -0.45 -3.03
C ILE A 128 -3.40 0.70 -3.85
N GLY A 129 -2.66 1.12 -4.86
CA GLY A 129 -3.06 2.18 -5.79
C GLY A 129 -3.49 1.60 -7.13
N SER A 130 -4.42 2.28 -7.79
CA SER A 130 -4.91 1.92 -9.12
C SER A 130 -4.78 3.08 -10.11
N GLY A 131 -4.67 2.75 -11.39
CA GLY A 131 -4.63 3.73 -12.47
C GLY A 131 -4.76 3.12 -13.87
N ASP A 132 -5.05 3.97 -14.85
CA ASP A 132 -5.28 3.57 -16.25
C ASP A 132 -4.02 3.05 -16.99
N ASN A 133 -2.84 3.23 -16.38
CA ASN A 133 -1.57 2.69 -16.87
C ASN A 133 -0.65 2.33 -15.69
N PRO A 134 0.39 1.49 -15.91
CA PRO A 134 1.29 1.05 -14.84
C PRO A 134 1.98 2.20 -14.11
N GLN A 135 2.38 3.26 -14.82
CA GLN A 135 3.09 4.40 -14.24
C GLN A 135 2.19 5.18 -13.28
N LYS A 136 0.94 5.45 -13.67
CA LYS A 136 -0.04 6.13 -12.82
C LYS A 136 -0.44 5.28 -11.63
N ALA A 137 -0.66 3.97 -11.82
CA ALA A 137 -0.97 3.06 -10.73
C ALA A 137 0.17 3.05 -9.69
N ARG A 138 1.42 2.91 -10.15
CA ARG A 138 2.60 2.96 -9.27
C ARG A 138 2.74 4.31 -8.55
N LEU A 139 2.50 5.42 -9.23
CA LEU A 139 2.56 6.75 -8.62
C LEU A 139 1.43 6.96 -7.59
N ALA A 140 0.24 6.45 -7.87
CA ALA A 140 -0.90 6.45 -6.94
C ALA A 140 -0.57 5.69 -5.66
N THR A 141 -0.02 4.49 -5.80
CA THR A 141 0.44 3.68 -4.67
C THR A 141 1.48 4.42 -3.83
N LEU A 142 2.50 5.01 -4.48
CA LEU A 142 3.54 5.75 -3.77
C LEU A 142 3.00 6.98 -3.06
N ASN A 143 2.09 7.74 -3.69
CA ASN A 143 1.55 8.93 -3.06
C ASN A 143 0.63 8.62 -1.90
N ALA A 144 -0.16 7.56 -1.98
CA ALA A 144 -0.88 7.03 -0.82
C ALA A 144 0.11 6.69 0.30
N ALA A 145 1.17 5.94 0.00
CA ALA A 145 2.18 5.54 0.98
C ALA A 145 2.93 6.72 1.61
N LEU A 146 3.31 7.72 0.82
CA LEU A 146 4.05 8.89 1.29
C LEU A 146 3.25 9.77 2.26
N THR A 147 1.91 9.72 2.23
CA THR A 147 1.08 10.38 3.25
C THR A 147 1.20 9.74 4.64
N LEU A 148 1.79 8.55 4.72
CA LEU A 148 1.95 7.76 5.94
C LEU A 148 3.41 7.77 6.46
N ILE A 149 4.30 8.59 5.90
CA ILE A 149 5.71 8.70 6.29
C ILE A 149 6.00 9.97 7.06
#